data_AF-A0A9P6NER1-F1
#
_entry.id   AF-A0A9P6NER1-F1
#
_cell.length_a   1.000
_cell.length_b   1.000
_cell.length_c   1.000
_cell.angle_alpha   90.00
_cell.angle_beta   90.00
_cell.angle_gamma   90.00
#
_symmetry.space_group_name_H-M   'P 1'
#
loop_
_entity.id
_entity.type
_entity.pdbx_description
1 polymer ?
#
loop_
_entity_poly.entity_id
_entity_poly.type
_entity_poly.pdbx_seq_one_letter_code
_entity_poly.pdbx_strand_id
1 'polypeptide(L)'
;MPTFSAFYNISSMSLFQQPNYTDLRVHRSSREASLLNRISILDRRTYEIIETNGQITDMAYSPFIVTIEFPAMNEENTRLRKALEMHSSCKGTQTCRVINHSLIGTSDSKSLDSDKDRVSTWVIIFEFDDESYESIPLFKTWSETYDSFIIRKWKLYRGWKNTSI
;
A
#
# COMPACT_ATOMS: atom_id res chain seq x y z
N MET A 1 5.29 -13.68 2.81
CA MET A 1 5.04 -12.34 2.21
C MET A 1 3.57 -12.26 1.79
N PRO A 2 2.89 -11.12 1.94
CA PRO A 2 1.50 -10.96 1.54
C PRO A 2 1.35 -11.13 0.02
N THR A 3 0.36 -11.91 -0.42
CA THR A 3 0.09 -12.19 -1.84
C THR A 3 -0.99 -11.30 -2.44
N PHE A 4 -1.68 -10.52 -1.61
CA PHE A 4 -2.76 -9.62 -2.00
C PHE A 4 -2.67 -8.32 -1.20
N SER A 5 -3.09 -7.21 -1.81
CA SER A 5 -3.26 -5.91 -1.17
C SER A 5 -4.56 -5.26 -1.63
N ALA A 6 -5.14 -4.42 -0.78
CA ALA A 6 -6.30 -3.61 -1.10
C ALA A 6 -6.04 -2.16 -0.68
N PHE A 7 -6.13 -1.25 -1.66
CA PHE A 7 -5.94 0.18 -1.47
C PHE A 7 -7.30 0.88 -1.56
N TYR A 8 -7.59 1.73 -0.58
CA TYR A 8 -8.83 2.51 -0.53
C TYR A 8 -8.49 3.97 -0.28
N ASN A 9 -8.99 4.84 -1.15
CA ASN A 9 -8.98 6.28 -0.90
C ASN A 9 -10.20 6.62 -0.04
N ILE A 10 -9.95 7.26 1.09
CA ILE A 10 -10.99 7.77 1.98
C ILE A 10 -10.88 9.29 2.05
N SER A 11 -12.02 9.98 2.00
CA SER A 11 -12.06 11.44 2.07
C SER A 11 -11.92 11.99 3.49
N SER A 12 -12.23 11.18 4.51
CA SER A 12 -12.12 11.58 5.92
C SER A 12 -11.93 10.41 6.86
N MET A 13 -11.11 10.61 7.90
CA MET A 13 -10.95 9.65 9.00
C MET A 13 -12.20 9.54 9.88
N SER A 14 -13.13 10.52 9.82
CA SER A 14 -14.40 10.46 10.55
C SER A 14 -15.27 9.28 10.10
N LEU A 15 -15.07 8.78 8.88
CA LEU A 15 -15.73 7.56 8.37
C LEU A 15 -15.48 6.36 9.27
N PHE A 16 -14.31 6.26 9.90
CA PHE A 16 -14.00 5.14 10.81
C PHE A 16 -14.69 5.25 12.17
N GLN A 17 -15.26 6.41 12.50
CA GLN A 17 -16.05 6.62 13.71
C GLN A 17 -17.55 6.48 13.45
N GLN A 18 -17.97 6.31 12.19
CA GLN A 18 -19.38 6.14 11.87
C GLN A 18 -19.88 4.77 12.35
N PRO A 19 -21.12 4.69 12.87
CA PRO A 19 -21.74 3.45 13.35
C PRO A 19 -21.59 2.30 12.35
N ASN A 20 -21.84 2.55 11.07
CA ASN A 20 -21.73 1.53 10.02
C ASN A 20 -20.35 0.84 9.97
N TYR A 21 -19.26 1.55 10.30
CA TYR A 21 -17.90 1.02 10.29
C TYR A 21 -17.50 0.42 11.65
N THR A 22 -17.99 0.98 12.75
CA THR A 22 -17.73 0.48 14.11
C THR A 22 -18.56 -0.75 14.42
N ASP A 23 -19.80 -0.82 13.94
CA ASP A 23 -20.75 -1.91 14.17
C ASP A 23 -20.28 -3.20 13.52
N LEU A 24 -19.70 -3.14 12.32
CA LEU A 24 -19.04 -4.31 11.71
C LEU A 24 -17.87 -4.84 12.54
N ARG A 25 -17.15 -3.95 13.26
CA ARG A 25 -16.05 -4.34 14.15
C ARG A 25 -16.56 -4.91 15.48
N VAL A 26 -17.65 -4.35 16.01
CA VAL A 26 -18.25 -4.68 17.32
C VAL A 26 -19.19 -5.88 17.24
N HIS A 27 -19.95 -6.01 16.16
CA HIS A 27 -20.97 -7.04 15.92
C HIS A 27 -20.57 -8.08 14.88
N ARG A 28 -19.27 -8.21 14.57
CA ARG A 28 -18.80 -9.24 13.64
C ARG A 28 -19.34 -10.61 14.03
N SER A 29 -19.87 -11.34 13.05
CA SER A 29 -20.33 -12.70 13.27
C SER A 29 -19.16 -13.61 13.66
N SER A 30 -19.44 -14.73 14.32
CA SER A 30 -18.42 -15.75 14.64
C SER A 30 -17.71 -16.25 13.38
N ARG A 31 -18.40 -16.25 12.23
CA ARG A 31 -17.84 -16.59 10.92
C ARG A 31 -16.84 -15.56 10.42
N GLU A 32 -17.14 -14.26 10.51
CA GLU A 32 -16.22 -13.19 10.12
C GLU A 32 -15.01 -13.13 11.05
N ALA A 33 -15.22 -13.31 12.36
CA ALA A 33 -14.12 -13.42 13.31
C ALA A 33 -13.21 -14.62 12.99
N SER A 34 -13.79 -15.77 12.65
CA SER A 34 -13.04 -16.96 12.22
C SER A 34 -12.28 -16.73 10.90
N LEU A 35 -12.88 -16.02 9.94
CA LEU A 35 -12.21 -15.64 8.69
C LEU A 35 -11.02 -14.72 8.95
N LEU A 36 -11.19 -13.67 9.78
CA LEU A 36 -10.11 -12.77 10.16
C LEU A 36 -8.97 -13.52 10.88
N ASN A 37 -9.29 -14.51 11.72
CA ASN A 37 -8.30 -15.37 12.37
C ASN A 37 -7.54 -16.29 11.39
N ARG A 38 -8.11 -16.59 10.22
CA ARG A 38 -7.45 -17.40 9.17
C ARG A 38 -6.54 -16.57 8.27
N ILE A 39 -6.61 -15.25 8.35
CA ILE A 39 -5.67 -14.35 7.67
C ILE A 39 -4.41 -14.33 8.53
N SER A 40 -3.30 -14.86 8.02
CA SER A 40 -2.05 -15.05 8.76
C SER A 40 -1.62 -13.78 9.51
N ILE A 41 -1.51 -12.67 8.78
CA ILE A 41 -1.30 -11.32 9.32
C ILE A 41 -1.98 -10.35 8.35
N LEU A 42 -2.97 -9.61 8.83
CA LEU A 42 -3.53 -8.46 8.15
C LEU A 42 -2.74 -7.22 8.59
N ASP A 43 -1.93 -6.68 7.67
CA ASP A 43 -1.25 -5.40 7.85
C ASP A 43 -2.18 -4.27 7.39
N ARG A 44 -2.69 -3.50 8.37
CA ARG A 44 -3.56 -2.35 8.12
C ARG A 44 -2.78 -1.07 8.36
N ARG A 45 -2.47 -0.36 7.28
CA ARG A 45 -1.84 0.95 7.35
C ARG A 45 -2.79 2.02 6.84
N THR A 46 -2.83 3.13 7.56
CA THR A 46 -3.51 4.36 7.14
C THR A 46 -2.43 5.34 6.75
N TYR A 47 -2.60 5.90 5.56
CA TYR A 47 -1.63 6.82 4.99
C TYR A 47 -2.25 8.19 4.78
N GLU A 48 -1.44 9.21 4.98
CA GLU A 48 -1.69 10.58 4.52
C GLU A 48 -1.01 10.76 3.16
N ILE A 49 -1.75 11.26 2.17
CA ILE A 49 -1.19 11.60 0.87
C ILE A 49 -0.46 12.94 1.01
N ILE A 50 0.84 12.93 0.72
CA ILE A 50 1.71 14.13 0.80
C ILE A 50 1.81 14.79 -0.57
N GLU A 51 1.89 13.99 -1.63
CA GLU A 51 2.06 14.48 -2.99
C GLU A 51 1.40 13.53 -3.99
N THR A 52 0.86 14.08 -5.07
CA THR A 52 0.32 13.33 -6.20
C THR A 52 0.78 13.96 -7.49
N ASN A 53 1.34 13.14 -8.38
CA ASN A 53 1.79 13.53 -9.71
C ASN A 53 1.12 12.66 -10.77
N GLY A 54 0.83 13.24 -11.94
CA GLY A 54 0.19 12.56 -13.05
C GLY A 54 -1.34 12.54 -12.97
N GLN A 55 -1.98 11.92 -13.97
CA GLN A 55 -3.44 11.81 -14.07
C GLN A 55 -3.92 10.52 -13.41
N ILE A 56 -3.88 10.49 -12.07
CA ILE A 56 -4.60 9.45 -11.32
C ILE A 56 -6.07 9.85 -11.33
N THR A 57 -6.76 9.49 -12.41
CA THR A 57 -8.20 9.76 -12.56
C THR A 57 -8.98 8.49 -12.26
N ASP A 58 -10.15 8.62 -11.63
CA ASP A 58 -11.04 7.50 -11.32
C ASP A 58 -11.56 6.72 -12.55
N MET A 59 -11.21 7.15 -13.78
CA MET A 59 -11.72 6.61 -15.03
C MET A 59 -10.67 5.87 -15.87
N ALA A 60 -9.37 6.15 -15.71
CA ALA A 60 -8.30 5.45 -16.41
C ALA A 60 -7.34 4.84 -15.39
N TYR A 61 -7.57 3.55 -15.05
CA TYR A 61 -6.69 2.84 -14.11
C TYR A 61 -5.59 2.08 -14.84
N SER A 62 -4.40 2.15 -14.27
CA SER A 62 -3.23 1.44 -14.77
C SER A 62 -3.20 0.01 -14.21
N PRO A 63 -3.02 -1.04 -15.03
CA PRO A 63 -3.11 -2.43 -14.58
C PRO A 63 -1.94 -2.89 -13.70
N PHE A 64 -0.82 -2.17 -13.73
CA PHE A 64 0.37 -2.51 -12.97
C PHE A 64 0.64 -1.45 -11.91
N ILE A 65 0.72 -1.90 -10.66
CA ILE A 65 1.00 -1.04 -9.51
C ILE A 65 2.33 -1.49 -8.91
N VAL A 66 3.23 -0.54 -8.67
CA VAL A 66 4.46 -0.78 -7.93
C VAL A 66 4.41 0.05 -6.66
N THR A 67 4.55 -0.61 -5.52
CA THR A 67 4.67 0.06 -4.22
C THR A 67 6.09 -0.09 -3.70
N ILE A 68 6.69 1.02 -3.28
CA ILE A 68 8.03 1.06 -2.70
C ILE A 68 7.93 1.63 -1.29
N GLU A 69 8.25 0.81 -0.30
CA GLU A 69 8.21 1.20 1.12
C GLU A 69 9.62 1.45 1.65
N PHE A 70 9.77 2.48 2.48
CA PHE A 70 11.05 2.81 3.14
C PHE A 70 10.86 3.51 4.49
N PRO A 71 11.84 3.40 5.41
CA PRO A 71 11.75 3.99 6.75
C PRO A 71 11.85 5.52 6.74
N ALA A 72 12.67 6.11 5.86
CA ALA A 72 12.85 7.56 5.78
C ALA A 72 13.13 8.00 4.35
N MET A 73 12.68 9.22 4.00
CA MET A 73 13.01 9.82 2.70
C MET A 73 14.47 10.29 2.70
N ASN A 74 15.22 9.94 1.65
CA ASN A 74 16.61 10.34 1.47
C ASN A 74 16.88 10.67 -0.02
N GLU A 75 18.11 11.05 -0.34
CA GLU A 75 18.49 11.42 -1.71
C GLU A 75 18.37 10.25 -2.70
N GLU A 76 18.77 9.06 -2.28
CA GLU A 76 18.64 7.80 -3.04
C GLU A 76 17.17 7.56 -3.44
N ASN A 77 16.23 7.61 -2.49
CA ASN A 77 14.81 7.33 -2.72
C ASN A 77 14.19 8.38 -3.63
N THR A 78 14.65 9.63 -3.49
CA THR A 78 14.24 10.74 -4.33
C THR A 78 14.70 10.54 -5.78
N ARG A 79 15.93 10.05 -5.98
CA ARG A 79 16.47 9.73 -7.32
C ARG A 79 15.69 8.59 -7.97
N LEU A 80 15.42 7.51 -7.24
CA LEU A 80 14.62 6.39 -7.76
C LEU A 80 13.21 6.84 -8.14
N ARG A 81 12.55 7.59 -7.24
CA ARG A 81 11.23 8.15 -7.50
C ARG A 81 11.20 8.91 -8.82
N LYS A 82 12.14 9.84 -9.00
CA LYS A 82 12.26 10.64 -10.23
C LYS A 82 12.48 9.77 -11.47
N ALA A 83 13.31 8.73 -11.38
CA ALA A 83 13.57 7.83 -12.50
C ALA A 83 12.31 7.06 -12.92
N LEU A 84 11.50 6.61 -11.95
CA LEU A 84 10.23 5.92 -12.20
C LEU A 84 9.14 6.88 -12.70
N GLU A 85 9.04 8.08 -12.13
CA GLU A 85 8.11 9.13 -12.57
C GLU A 85 8.37 9.58 -14.01
N MET A 86 9.63 9.64 -14.44
CA MET A 86 10.01 10.01 -15.81
C MET A 86 9.82 8.87 -16.83
N HIS A 87 9.47 7.67 -16.38
CA HIS A 87 9.25 6.55 -17.29
C HIS A 87 7.98 6.74 -18.11
N SER A 88 8.03 6.45 -19.42
CA SER A 88 6.93 6.78 -20.36
C SER A 88 5.61 6.05 -20.06
N SER A 89 5.68 4.86 -19.47
CA SER A 89 4.50 4.08 -19.07
C SER A 89 3.93 4.49 -17.70
N CYS A 90 4.62 5.35 -16.95
CA CYS A 90 4.14 5.85 -15.66
C CYS A 90 3.01 6.85 -15.88
N LYS A 91 1.84 6.59 -15.30
CA LYS A 91 0.66 7.48 -15.38
C LYS A 91 0.45 8.33 -14.15
N GLY A 92 0.88 7.80 -13.01
CA GLY A 92 0.52 8.32 -11.73
C GLY A 92 1.53 7.94 -10.67
N THR A 93 1.78 8.86 -9.75
CA THR A 93 2.59 8.61 -8.57
C THR A 93 1.93 9.27 -7.36
N GLN A 94 1.85 8.53 -6.26
CA GLN A 94 1.43 9.04 -4.96
C GLN A 94 2.52 8.80 -3.94
N THR A 95 2.92 9.87 -3.25
CA THR A 95 3.80 9.76 -2.08
C THR A 95 2.94 9.85 -0.83
N CYS A 96 3.00 8.81 0.00
CA CYS A 96 2.18 8.72 1.19
C CYS A 96 3.02 8.45 2.43
N ARG A 97 2.62 9.06 3.55
CA ARG A 97 3.22 8.87 4.87
C ARG A 97 2.30 8.04 5.75
N VAL A 98 2.81 7.01 6.39
CA VAL A 98 2.05 6.21 7.37
C VAL A 98 1.76 7.08 8.58
N ILE A 99 0.47 7.25 8.89
CA ILE A 99 0.01 7.97 10.09
C ILE A 99 -0.53 7.02 11.16
N ASN A 100 -0.94 5.81 10.77
CA ASN A 100 -1.39 4.78 11.69
C ASN A 100 -1.12 3.40 11.08
N HIS A 101 -0.71 2.45 11.89
CA HIS A 101 -0.53 1.06 11.48
C HIS A 101 -1.07 0.13 12.56
N SER A 102 -1.63 -0.99 12.13
CA SER A 102 -2.10 -2.06 13.00
C SER A 102 -1.84 -3.38 12.33
N LEU A 103 -1.05 -4.22 12.99
CA LEU A 103 -0.87 -5.62 12.63
C LEU A 103 -1.94 -6.43 13.38
N ILE A 104 -2.77 -7.16 12.66
CA ILE A 104 -3.82 -8.01 13.22
C ILE A 104 -3.58 -9.44 12.74
N GLY A 105 -3.49 -10.42 13.66
CA GLY A 105 -3.29 -11.83 13.32
C GLY A 105 -2.43 -12.55 14.36
N THR A 106 -2.23 -13.86 14.18
CA THR A 106 -1.37 -14.67 15.03
C THR A 106 0.07 -14.63 14.51
N SER A 107 0.78 -13.54 14.78
CA SER A 107 2.25 -13.59 14.85
C SER A 107 2.60 -14.01 16.28
N ASP A 108 3.50 -14.98 16.46
CA ASP A 108 3.98 -15.41 17.76
C ASP A 108 4.23 -14.21 18.68
N SER A 109 3.63 -14.23 19.86
CA SER A 109 3.48 -13.11 20.80
C SER A 109 4.78 -12.62 21.44
N LYS A 110 5.94 -12.91 20.85
CA LYS A 110 7.26 -12.51 21.33
C LYS A 110 7.83 -11.25 20.65
N SER A 111 7.18 -10.69 19.62
CA SER A 111 7.76 -9.59 18.82
C SER A 111 7.13 -8.20 19.01
N LEU A 112 6.03 -8.05 19.77
CA LEU A 112 5.25 -6.81 19.76
C LEU A 112 6.02 -5.54 20.19
N ASP A 113 7.01 -5.64 21.08
CA ASP A 113 7.82 -4.48 21.50
C ASP A 113 8.95 -4.13 20.52
N SER A 114 9.26 -5.00 19.55
CA SER A 114 10.29 -4.77 18.51
C SER A 114 9.74 -4.23 17.18
N ASP A 115 8.41 -4.10 17.06
CA ASP A 115 7.76 -3.84 15.76
C ASP A 115 7.74 -2.36 15.34
N LYS A 116 8.06 -1.41 16.25
CA LYS A 116 8.15 0.02 15.88
C LYS A 116 9.23 0.30 14.83
N ASP A 117 10.30 -0.49 14.81
CA ASP A 117 11.39 -0.35 13.84
C ASP A 117 11.16 -1.12 12.52
N ARG A 118 10.08 -1.92 12.43
CA ARG A 118 9.81 -2.75 11.24
C ARG A 118 8.87 -2.10 10.23
N VAL A 119 8.12 -1.06 10.63
CA VAL A 119 7.10 -0.47 9.77
C VAL A 119 7.69 0.72 9.02
N SER A 120 7.87 0.57 7.71
CA SER A 120 8.22 1.65 6.81
C SER A 120 7.29 2.85 7.01
N THR A 121 7.86 4.03 7.24
CA THR A 121 7.08 5.26 7.51
C THR A 121 6.55 5.87 6.21
N TRP A 122 7.11 5.50 5.06
CA TRP A 122 6.75 6.05 3.77
C TRP A 122 6.44 4.93 2.78
N VAL A 123 5.48 5.21 1.89
CA VAL A 123 5.21 4.41 0.70
C VAL A 123 5.09 5.34 -0.49
N ILE A 124 5.69 4.94 -1.61
CA ILE A 124 5.39 5.55 -2.91
C ILE A 124 4.65 4.50 -3.74
N ILE A 125 3.53 4.92 -4.33
CA ILE A 125 2.69 4.12 -5.20
C ILE A 125 2.87 4.65 -6.61
N PHE A 126 3.28 3.78 -7.52
CA PHE A 126 3.42 4.08 -8.94
C PHE A 126 2.40 3.28 -9.73
N GLU A 127 1.82 3.92 -10.74
CA GLU A 127 0.85 3.33 -11.65
C GLU A 127 1.43 3.27 -13.07
N PHE A 128 1.47 2.08 -13.66
CA PHE A 128 2.05 1.83 -14.97
C PHE A 128 1.08 1.11 -15.93
N ASP A 129 1.11 1.49 -17.21
CA ASP A 129 0.36 0.82 -18.28
C ASP A 129 0.81 -0.63 -18.50
N ASP A 130 2.09 -0.91 -18.27
CA ASP A 130 2.75 -2.19 -18.53
C ASP A 130 3.90 -2.45 -17.54
N GLU A 131 4.62 -3.57 -17.71
CA GLU A 131 5.75 -3.95 -16.86
C GLU A 131 7.09 -3.35 -17.31
N SER A 132 7.09 -2.36 -18.21
CA SER A 132 8.35 -1.77 -18.73
C SER A 132 9.22 -1.11 -17.66
N TYR A 133 8.65 -0.79 -16.48
CA TYR A 133 9.40 -0.33 -15.31
C TYR A 133 10.49 -1.32 -14.86
N GLU A 134 10.36 -2.61 -15.19
CA GLU A 134 11.39 -3.62 -14.91
C GLU A 134 12.68 -3.40 -15.71
N SER A 135 12.60 -2.70 -16.84
CA SER A 135 13.77 -2.39 -17.67
C SER A 135 14.60 -1.23 -17.13
N ILE A 136 14.10 -0.49 -16.12
CA ILE A 136 14.81 0.65 -15.53
C ILE A 136 16.02 0.12 -14.75
N PRO A 137 17.27 0.47 -15.14
CA PRO A 137 18.46 -0.08 -14.50
C PRO A 137 18.50 0.18 -12.99
N LEU A 138 18.11 1.39 -12.58
CA LEU A 138 18.07 1.78 -11.18
C LEU A 138 17.06 0.94 -10.37
N PHE A 139 15.91 0.61 -10.95
CA PHE A 139 14.90 -0.24 -10.33
C PHE A 139 15.43 -1.66 -10.10
N LYS A 140 16.15 -2.21 -11.09
CA LYS A 140 16.76 -3.54 -10.99
C LYS A 140 17.85 -3.58 -9.92
N THR A 141 18.81 -2.65 -9.96
CA THR A 141 19.87 -2.56 -8.95
C THR A 141 19.29 -2.46 -7.54
N TRP A 142 18.22 -1.69 -7.37
CA TRP A 142 17.59 -1.51 -6.07
C TRP A 142 16.87 -2.75 -5.56
N SER A 143 16.17 -3.47 -6.43
CA SER A 143 15.51 -4.73 -6.06
C SER A 143 16.49 -5.80 -5.56
N GLU A 144 17.77 -5.67 -5.92
CA GLU A 144 18.83 -6.62 -5.59
C GLU A 144 19.72 -6.16 -4.41
N THR A 145 19.83 -4.84 -4.16
CA THR A 145 20.90 -4.29 -3.30
C THR A 145 20.45 -3.85 -1.91
N TYR A 146 19.19 -3.43 -1.74
CA TYR A 146 18.78 -2.78 -0.51
C TYR A 146 17.73 -3.57 0.28
N ASP A 147 18.18 -4.20 1.37
CA ASP A 147 17.32 -4.91 2.34
C ASP A 147 16.35 -3.99 3.10
N SER A 148 16.58 -2.68 3.10
CA SER A 148 15.77 -1.69 3.83
C SER A 148 14.51 -1.25 3.07
N PHE A 149 14.35 -1.69 1.81
CA PHE A 149 13.18 -1.36 1.00
C PHE A 149 12.30 -2.57 0.82
N ILE A 150 11.00 -2.29 0.74
CA ILE A 150 10.05 -3.32 0.33
C ILE A 150 9.42 -2.86 -0.97
N ILE A 151 9.91 -3.45 -2.07
CA ILE A 151 9.32 -3.28 -3.40
C ILE A 151 8.29 -4.39 -3.58
N ARG A 152 7.05 -4.02 -3.90
CA ARG A 152 5.99 -4.98 -4.24
C ARG A 152 5.37 -4.58 -5.58
N LYS A 153 5.15 -5.60 -6.40
CA LYS A 153 4.52 -5.50 -7.70
C LYS A 153 3.13 -6.11 -7.59
N TRP A 154 2.14 -5.39 -8.06
CA TRP A 154 0.75 -5.82 -8.04
C TRP A 154 0.19 -5.75 -9.44
N LYS A 155 -0.46 -6.83 -9.84
CA LYS A 155 -1.38 -6.80 -10.96
C LYS A 155 -2.76 -6.48 -10.39
N LEU A 156 -3.33 -5.36 -10.80
CA LEU A 156 -4.62 -4.93 -10.28
C LEU A 156 -5.71 -5.93 -10.71
N TYR A 157 -6.34 -6.56 -9.72
CA TYR A 157 -7.57 -7.33 -9.91
C TYR A 157 -8.72 -6.56 -9.28
N ARG A 158 -9.64 -6.05 -10.10
CA ARG A 158 -10.70 -5.14 -9.62
C ARG A 158 -11.90 -5.90 -9.06
N GLY A 159 -12.31 -5.55 -7.84
CA GLY A 159 -13.69 -5.68 -7.38
C GLY A 159 -14.49 -4.44 -7.81
N TRP A 160 -15.64 -4.63 -8.43
CA TRP A 160 -16.46 -3.53 -8.95
C TRP A 160 -16.98 -2.65 -7.81
N LYS A 161 -17.11 -1.34 -8.05
CA LYS A 161 -17.89 -0.46 -7.17
C LYS A 161 -19.30 -1.04 -7.13
N ASN A 162 -19.75 -1.47 -5.95
CA ASN A 162 -21.11 -1.95 -5.80
C ASN A 162 -22.02 -0.73 -5.96
N THR A 163 -22.53 -0.50 -7.17
CA THR A 163 -23.55 0.50 -7.48
C THR A 163 -24.90 -0.04 -7.02
N SER A 164 -25.03 -0.32 -5.73
CA SER A 164 -26.33 -0.54 -5.13
C SER A 164 -26.96 0.83 -4.96
N ILE A 165 -27.88 1.16 -5.88
CA ILE A 165 -28.83 2.27 -5.76
C ILE A 165 -29.80 1.97 -4.61
#